data_AF-A0A919YZP2-F1
#
_entry.id   AF-A0A919YZP2-F1
#
_cell.length_a   1.000
_cell.length_b   1.000
_cell.length_c   1.000
_cell.angle_alpha   90.00
_cell.angle_beta   90.00
_cell.angle_gamma   90.00
#
_symmetry.space_group_name_H-M   'P 1'
#
loop_
_entity.id
_entity.type
_entity.pdbx_description
1 polymer ?
#
loop_
_entity_poly.entity_id
_entity_poly.type
_entity_poly.pdbx_seq_one_letter_code
_entity_poly.pdbx_strand_id
1 'polypeptide(L)'
;MSTITDKLKLIKPALSDEIQQTIIDLGKNFQILDDASDLYLEAPPATGTWKRDAKIYKKNATAEGYIGWINLREGSAAPQWNPLKSYTVGDKVVTASNNGHVYECTQSGRSGVTEPRFPVSAGSTIKDIDRATTWQPSKKYELYHVVLPSLENNRFYVCTVAGISGVSEPTWSTLDGGTVDDGMVVWTGYRIATWKEAGPAASFRPFGKID
;
A
#
# COMPACT_ATOMS: atom_id res chain seq x y z
N MET A 1 -32.53 26.68 27.89
CA MET A 1 -31.86 26.68 26.58
C MET A 1 -30.49 26.03 26.73
N SER A 2 -30.20 25.07 25.87
CA SER A 2 -28.91 24.41 25.77
C SER A 2 -27.73 25.39 25.64
N THR A 3 -26.57 25.00 26.17
CA THR A 3 -25.29 25.73 26.00
C THR A 3 -24.25 24.82 25.35
N ILE A 4 -23.01 25.30 25.13
CA ILE A 4 -21.93 24.48 24.56
C ILE A 4 -20.70 24.45 25.48
N THR A 5 -19.91 23.37 25.40
CA THR A 5 -18.59 23.28 26.06
C THR A 5 -17.53 24.08 25.29
N ASP A 6 -16.40 24.39 25.93
CA ASP A 6 -15.40 25.28 25.34
C ASP A 6 -14.48 24.59 24.34
N LYS A 7 -13.97 23.39 24.68
CA LYS A 7 -12.97 22.67 23.88
C LYS A 7 -13.58 21.97 22.68
N LEU A 8 -14.53 21.06 22.94
CA LEU A 8 -15.11 20.18 21.92
C LEU A 8 -16.45 20.69 21.38
N LYS A 9 -16.94 21.83 21.88
CA LYS A 9 -18.23 22.42 21.47
C LYS A 9 -19.44 21.48 21.63
N LEU A 10 -19.33 20.51 22.54
CA LEU A 10 -20.42 19.59 22.91
C LEU A 10 -21.62 20.39 23.43
N ILE A 11 -22.80 19.98 23.00
CA ILE A 11 -24.09 20.56 23.43
C ILE A 11 -24.37 20.10 24.86
N LYS A 12 -24.68 21.04 25.76
CA LYS A 12 -25.14 20.79 27.12
C LYS A 12 -26.66 20.99 27.14
N PRO A 13 -27.47 19.91 27.09
CA PRO A 13 -28.93 20.04 27.11
C PRO A 13 -29.40 20.67 28.42
N ALA A 14 -30.46 21.46 28.36
CA ALA A 14 -31.17 21.98 29.51
C ALA A 14 -32.45 21.17 29.77
N LEU A 15 -32.92 21.14 31.02
CA LEU A 15 -34.16 20.45 31.40
C LEU A 15 -35.41 20.97 30.66
N SER A 16 -35.33 22.19 30.13
CA SER A 16 -36.38 22.83 29.33
C SER A 16 -36.44 22.35 27.88
N ASP A 17 -35.45 21.60 27.42
CA ASP A 17 -35.28 21.27 26.01
C ASP A 17 -36.17 20.08 25.62
N GLU A 18 -36.56 20.05 24.35
CA GLU A 18 -37.40 18.99 23.79
C GLU A 18 -36.66 17.65 23.75
N ILE A 19 -37.35 16.56 24.08
CA ILE A 19 -36.71 15.25 24.31
C ILE A 19 -36.08 14.71 23.02
N GLN A 20 -36.78 14.79 21.88
CA GLN A 20 -36.25 14.31 20.60
C GLN A 20 -35.00 15.08 20.20
N GLN A 21 -35.03 16.41 20.30
CA GLN A 21 -33.87 17.27 20.03
C GLN A 21 -32.69 16.94 20.95
N THR A 22 -32.96 16.70 22.24
CA THR A 22 -31.94 16.29 23.21
C THR A 22 -31.24 14.98 22.79
N ILE A 23 -31.99 13.97 22.35
CA ILE A 23 -31.44 12.69 21.89
C ILE A 23 -30.53 12.89 20.67
N ILE A 24 -30.97 13.70 19.70
CA ILE A 24 -30.19 14.02 18.49
C ILE A 24 -28.88 14.71 18.87
N ASP A 25 -28.93 15.67 19.79
CA ASP A 25 -27.76 16.45 20.20
C ASP A 25 -26.77 15.63 21.03
N LEU A 26 -27.26 14.71 21.88
CA LEU A 26 -26.41 13.72 22.54
C LEU A 26 -25.74 12.79 21.52
N GLY A 27 -26.47 12.34 20.49
CA GLY A 27 -25.89 11.56 19.39
C GLY A 27 -24.72 12.27 18.71
N LYS A 28 -24.86 13.57 18.41
CA LYS A 28 -23.77 14.39 17.85
C LYS A 28 -22.59 14.50 18.82
N ASN A 29 -22.85 14.70 20.11
CA ASN A 29 -21.80 14.79 21.11
C ASN A 29 -20.99 13.49 21.19
N PHE A 30 -21.64 12.33 21.12
CA PHE A 30 -20.95 11.04 21.14
C PHE A 30 -20.01 10.89 19.94
N GLN A 31 -20.41 11.34 18.75
CA GLN A 31 -19.52 11.34 17.59
C GLN A 31 -18.31 12.26 17.79
N ILE A 32 -18.53 13.48 18.31
CA ILE A 32 -17.43 14.42 18.58
C ILE A 32 -16.45 13.86 19.62
N LEU A 33 -16.97 13.19 20.65
CA LEU A 33 -16.15 12.55 21.69
C LEU A 33 -15.34 11.38 21.13
N ASP A 34 -15.94 10.55 20.28
CA ASP A 34 -15.26 9.44 19.60
C ASP A 34 -14.16 9.95 18.67
N ASP A 35 -14.46 10.94 17.83
CA ASP A 35 -13.51 11.59 16.91
C ASP A 35 -12.34 12.27 17.63
N ALA A 36 -12.57 12.76 18.86
CA ALA A 36 -11.56 13.43 19.69
C ALA A 36 -10.78 12.46 20.60
N SER A 37 -11.19 11.19 20.67
CA SER A 37 -10.54 10.18 21.51
C SER A 37 -9.15 9.84 20.97
N ASP A 38 -8.21 9.58 21.87
CA ASP A 38 -6.87 9.15 21.49
C ASP A 38 -6.92 7.73 20.90
N LEU A 39 -6.31 7.57 19.72
CA LEU A 39 -6.20 6.27 19.07
C LEU A 39 -4.91 5.55 19.49
N TYR A 40 -5.04 4.28 19.87
CA TYR A 40 -3.91 3.43 20.27
C TYR A 40 -3.71 2.27 19.29
N LEU A 41 -2.53 2.16 18.68
CA LEU A 41 -2.16 1.09 17.74
C LEU A 41 -0.82 0.44 18.10
N GLU A 42 -0.60 -0.78 17.61
CA GLU A 42 0.68 -1.50 17.76
C GLU A 42 1.73 -1.03 16.74
N ALA A 43 1.29 -0.44 15.62
CA ALA A 43 2.14 0.00 14.51
C ALA A 43 1.52 1.22 13.80
N PRO A 44 2.28 1.97 12.97
CA PRO A 44 1.71 3.00 12.11
C PRO A 44 0.58 2.44 11.23
N PRO A 45 -0.46 3.23 10.94
CA PRO A 45 -1.53 2.79 10.05
C PRO A 45 -1.01 2.37 8.68
N ALA A 46 -1.58 1.29 8.16
CA ALA A 46 -1.37 0.82 6.79
C ALA A 46 -2.61 0.99 5.92
N THR A 47 -3.69 1.59 6.44
CA THR A 47 -4.95 1.83 5.74
C THR A 47 -5.63 3.10 6.26
N GLY A 48 -6.65 3.57 5.54
CA GLY A 48 -7.43 4.74 5.90
C GLY A 48 -6.83 6.07 5.44
N THR A 49 -7.63 7.13 5.55
CA THR A 49 -7.23 8.51 5.21
C THR A 49 -6.97 9.27 6.49
N TRP A 50 -5.80 9.90 6.57
CA TRP A 50 -5.31 10.55 7.78
C TRP A 50 -5.08 12.03 7.51
N LYS A 51 -5.63 12.88 8.37
CA LYS A 51 -5.35 14.32 8.36
C LYS A 51 -3.92 14.60 8.84
N ARG A 52 -3.36 15.74 8.42
CA ARG A 52 -2.12 16.24 9.01
C ARG A 52 -2.34 16.48 10.51
N ASP A 53 -1.28 16.27 11.28
CA ASP A 53 -1.22 16.39 12.74
C ASP A 53 -2.04 15.34 13.51
N ALA A 54 -2.65 14.36 12.82
CA ALA A 54 -3.25 13.21 13.46
C ALA A 54 -2.20 12.44 14.29
N LYS A 55 -2.49 12.24 15.57
CA LYS A 55 -1.64 11.53 16.52
C LYS A 55 -2.19 10.14 16.80
N ILE A 56 -1.29 9.18 16.90
CA ILE A 56 -1.59 7.80 17.23
C ILE A 56 -0.63 7.39 18.31
N TYR A 57 -1.16 6.95 19.45
CA TYR A 57 -0.36 6.46 20.56
C TYR A 57 0.01 5.00 20.32
N LYS A 58 1.24 4.66 20.69
CA LYS A 58 1.73 3.29 20.65
C LYS A 58 1.17 2.52 21.85
N LYS A 59 0.56 1.37 21.60
CA LYS A 59 0.22 0.41 22.66
C LYS A 59 1.51 -0.15 23.26
N ASN A 60 1.52 -0.29 24.59
CA ASN A 60 2.63 -0.88 25.33
C ASN A 60 3.99 -0.21 25.00
N ALA A 61 4.05 1.13 25.08
CA ALA A 61 5.30 1.85 24.89
C ALA A 61 6.37 1.40 25.89
N THR A 62 7.59 1.16 25.41
CA THR A 62 8.73 0.71 26.22
C THR A 62 9.68 1.86 26.50
N ALA A 63 10.51 1.72 27.55
CA ALA A 63 11.68 2.58 27.75
C ALA A 63 12.56 2.59 26.48
N GLU A 64 13.24 3.71 26.24
CA GLU A 64 14.05 3.96 25.03
C GLU A 64 13.25 3.98 23.70
N GLY A 65 11.91 3.92 23.78
CA GLY A 65 10.98 3.91 22.65
C GLY A 65 10.41 5.28 22.30
N TYR A 66 9.24 5.25 21.65
CA TYR A 66 8.46 6.44 21.31
C TYR A 66 7.02 6.27 21.83
N ILE A 67 6.43 7.37 22.28
CA ILE A 67 5.03 7.43 22.74
C ILE A 67 4.06 7.07 21.60
N GLY A 68 4.39 7.39 20.35
CA GLY A 68 3.51 7.11 19.22
C GLY A 68 4.01 7.66 17.90
N TRP A 69 3.07 7.88 16.97
CA TRP A 69 3.31 8.45 15.64
C TRP A 69 2.44 9.67 15.39
N ILE A 70 2.99 10.63 14.66
CA ILE A 70 2.29 11.82 14.19
C ILE A 70 2.32 11.86 12.66
N ASN A 71 1.17 12.16 12.05
CA ASN A 71 1.07 12.28 10.61
C ASN A 71 1.51 13.68 10.14
N LEU A 72 2.57 13.75 9.36
CA LEU A 72 3.10 15.02 8.84
C LEU A 72 2.49 15.44 7.49
N ARG A 73 1.79 14.53 6.81
CA ARG A 73 1.19 14.79 5.49
C ARG A 73 -0.18 14.14 5.42
N GLU A 74 -1.19 14.95 5.14
CA GLU A 74 -2.53 14.43 4.88
C GLU A 74 -2.50 13.49 3.67
N GLY A 75 -3.15 12.33 3.79
CA GLY A 75 -3.19 11.36 2.71
C GLY A 75 -3.69 9.99 3.12
N SER A 76 -3.65 9.05 2.19
CA SER A 76 -3.96 7.65 2.43
C SER A 76 -2.77 6.93 3.05
N ALA A 77 -2.98 6.15 4.10
CA ALA A 77 -1.99 5.19 4.57
C ALA A 77 -2.09 3.90 3.74
N ALA A 78 -0.95 3.32 3.41
CA ALA A 78 -0.85 2.06 2.67
C ALA A 78 0.41 1.31 3.13
N PRO A 79 0.43 -0.04 3.07
CA PRO A 79 1.65 -0.81 3.32
C PRO A 79 2.72 -0.50 2.26
N GLN A 80 3.98 -0.79 2.58
CA GLN A 80 5.06 -0.73 1.59
C GLN A 80 4.87 -1.78 0.49
N TRP A 81 5.29 -1.44 -0.72
CA TRP A 81 5.40 -2.39 -1.83
C TRP A 81 6.40 -3.50 -1.47
N ASN A 82 6.03 -4.76 -1.77
CA ASN A 82 6.89 -5.92 -1.53
C ASN A 82 7.11 -6.67 -2.86
N PRO A 83 8.32 -7.18 -3.12
CA PRO A 83 8.62 -7.93 -4.35
C PRO A 83 7.92 -9.28 -4.37
N LEU A 84 7.55 -9.73 -5.58
CA LEU A 84 6.90 -11.03 -5.82
C LEU A 84 5.67 -11.31 -4.94
N LYS A 85 4.98 -10.26 -4.48
CA LYS A 85 3.75 -10.36 -3.70
C LYS A 85 2.54 -10.31 -4.61
N SER A 86 1.56 -11.17 -4.36
CA SER A 86 0.27 -11.12 -5.06
C SER A 86 -0.57 -9.96 -4.54
N TYR A 87 -1.12 -9.18 -5.46
CA TYR A 87 -2.00 -8.04 -5.23
C TYR A 87 -3.29 -8.19 -6.05
N THR A 88 -4.38 -7.70 -5.48
CA THR A 88 -5.72 -7.67 -6.06
C THR A 88 -6.16 -6.25 -6.37
N VAL A 89 -7.16 -6.08 -7.24
CA VAL A 89 -7.63 -4.74 -7.61
C VAL A 89 -8.12 -4.01 -6.35
N GLY A 90 -7.70 -2.76 -6.17
CA GLY A 90 -8.00 -1.92 -5.01
C GLY A 90 -6.96 -2.00 -3.89
N ASP A 91 -6.02 -2.96 -3.93
CA ASP A 91 -4.89 -2.97 -3.00
C ASP A 91 -4.05 -1.70 -3.18
N LYS A 92 -3.64 -1.11 -2.06
CA LYS A 92 -2.83 0.12 -2.05
C LYS A 92 -1.43 -0.16 -1.55
N VAL A 93 -0.45 0.55 -2.11
CA VAL A 93 0.94 0.52 -1.67
C VAL A 93 1.57 1.91 -1.65
N VAL A 94 2.59 2.09 -0.81
CA VAL A 94 3.57 3.17 -0.93
C VAL A 94 4.93 2.60 -1.34
N THR A 95 5.79 3.44 -1.90
CA THR A 95 7.17 3.03 -2.20
C THR A 95 7.99 2.83 -0.93
N ALA A 96 9.09 2.06 -1.02
CA ALA A 96 9.99 1.80 0.10
C ALA A 96 10.49 3.09 0.77
N SER A 97 10.91 4.06 -0.02
CA SER A 97 11.36 5.38 0.46
C SER A 97 10.22 6.40 0.68
N ASN A 98 8.96 6.00 0.45
CA ASN A 98 7.76 6.85 0.45
C ASN A 98 7.98 8.14 -0.36
N ASN A 99 7.84 8.03 -1.68
CA ASN A 99 7.95 9.16 -2.61
C ASN A 99 6.85 10.22 -2.48
N GLY A 100 5.91 10.03 -1.57
CA GLY A 100 4.82 10.96 -1.29
C GLY A 100 3.46 10.58 -1.84
N HIS A 101 3.38 9.49 -2.59
CA HIS A 101 2.18 9.06 -3.27
C HIS A 101 1.78 7.65 -2.85
N VAL A 102 0.48 7.37 -2.90
CA VAL A 102 -0.07 6.02 -2.82
C VAL A 102 -0.39 5.54 -4.22
N TYR A 103 -0.23 4.24 -4.43
CA TYR A 103 -0.53 3.58 -5.67
C TYR A 103 -1.58 2.51 -5.44
N GLU A 104 -2.63 2.52 -6.25
CA GLU A 104 -3.70 1.54 -6.22
C GLU A 104 -3.51 0.52 -7.35
N CYS A 105 -3.66 -0.75 -7.03
CA CYS A 105 -3.62 -1.83 -7.99
C CYS A 105 -4.88 -1.78 -8.87
N THR A 106 -4.71 -1.56 -10.17
CA THR A 106 -5.81 -1.54 -11.14
C THR A 106 -5.93 -2.84 -11.94
N GLN A 107 -4.91 -3.69 -11.87
CA GLN A 107 -4.92 -5.03 -12.43
C GLN A 107 -4.29 -5.99 -11.44
N SER A 108 -5.07 -6.98 -10.98
CA SER A 108 -4.56 -8.05 -10.11
C SER A 108 -3.43 -8.81 -10.77
N GLY A 109 -2.40 -9.12 -9.99
CA GLY A 109 -1.21 -9.80 -10.45
C GLY A 109 -0.19 -9.93 -9.32
N ARG A 110 1.00 -10.41 -9.66
CA ARG A 110 2.15 -10.41 -8.77
C ARG A 110 3.02 -9.20 -9.08
N SER A 111 3.54 -8.55 -8.05
CA SER A 111 4.53 -7.49 -8.23
C SER A 111 5.85 -8.05 -8.79
N GLY A 112 6.63 -7.19 -9.44
CA GLY A 112 7.92 -7.54 -9.99
C GLY A 112 8.95 -7.95 -8.93
N VAL A 113 10.12 -8.36 -9.38
CA VAL A 113 11.24 -8.70 -8.47
C VAL A 113 11.91 -7.44 -7.91
N THR A 114 11.87 -6.33 -8.65
CA THR A 114 12.40 -5.03 -8.24
C THR A 114 11.27 -4.02 -8.21
N GLU A 115 11.28 -3.14 -7.20
CA GLU A 115 10.30 -2.06 -7.09
C GLU A 115 10.34 -1.19 -8.35
N PRO A 116 9.20 -0.98 -9.03
CA PRO A 116 9.20 -0.14 -10.22
C PRO A 116 9.43 1.31 -9.86
N ARG A 117 9.97 2.08 -10.81
CA ARG A 117 10.02 3.53 -10.68
C ARG A 117 8.60 4.10 -10.81
N PHE A 118 7.91 4.18 -9.68
CA PHE A 118 6.54 4.66 -9.64
C PHE A 118 6.43 6.12 -10.13
N PRO A 119 5.48 6.42 -11.02
CA PRO A 119 5.26 7.79 -11.51
C PRO A 119 4.63 8.66 -10.43
N VAL A 120 4.94 9.96 -10.42
CA VAL A 120 4.38 10.94 -9.46
C VAL A 120 3.33 11.85 -10.06
N SER A 121 3.12 11.75 -11.38
CA SER A 121 2.06 12.48 -12.08
C SER A 121 0.70 11.89 -11.73
N ALA A 122 -0.25 12.77 -11.39
CA ALA A 122 -1.57 12.37 -10.93
C ALA A 122 -2.26 11.39 -11.89
N GLY A 123 -2.75 10.27 -11.34
CA GLY A 123 -3.47 9.24 -12.10
C GLY A 123 -2.65 8.46 -13.14
N SER A 124 -1.33 8.65 -13.19
CA SER A 124 -0.44 7.89 -14.09
C SER A 124 -0.41 6.41 -13.72
N THR A 125 -0.26 5.55 -14.73
CA THR A 125 -0.24 4.11 -14.56
C THR A 125 1.12 3.51 -14.92
N ILE A 126 1.46 2.38 -14.30
CA ILE A 126 2.70 1.64 -14.57
C ILE A 126 2.46 0.13 -14.42
N LYS A 127 2.93 -0.65 -15.40
CA LYS A 127 3.03 -2.11 -15.30
C LYS A 127 4.23 -2.46 -14.42
N ASP A 128 4.07 -3.36 -13.46
CA ASP A 128 5.12 -3.77 -12.51
C ASP A 128 6.08 -4.80 -13.14
N ILE A 129 6.86 -4.32 -14.10
CA ILE A 129 7.80 -5.10 -14.92
C ILE A 129 9.18 -4.44 -14.99
N ASP A 130 9.58 -3.74 -13.92
CA ASP A 130 10.88 -3.06 -13.89
C ASP A 130 12.02 -4.05 -14.11
N ARG A 131 12.99 -3.64 -14.94
CA ARG A 131 14.13 -4.46 -15.39
C ARG A 131 13.76 -5.73 -16.18
N ALA A 132 12.50 -5.93 -16.54
CA ALA A 132 12.15 -7.02 -17.44
C ALA A 132 12.74 -6.76 -18.83
N THR A 133 13.24 -7.82 -19.47
CA THR A 133 13.78 -7.77 -20.83
C THR A 133 13.02 -8.73 -21.73
N THR A 134 12.96 -8.48 -23.03
CA THR A 134 12.42 -9.49 -23.95
C THR A 134 13.31 -10.74 -23.91
N TRP A 135 12.69 -11.91 -23.94
CA TRP A 135 13.41 -13.18 -24.04
C TRP A 135 14.36 -13.20 -25.25
N GLN A 136 15.51 -13.87 -25.13
CA GLN A 136 16.51 -14.02 -26.18
C GLN A 136 17.03 -15.47 -26.23
N PRO A 137 17.29 -16.01 -27.43
CA PRO A 137 17.79 -17.37 -27.61
C PRO A 137 19.25 -17.51 -27.16
N SER A 138 19.62 -18.69 -26.66
CA SER A 138 20.99 -19.05 -26.27
C SER A 138 21.67 -18.03 -25.34
N LYS A 139 20.87 -17.35 -24.50
CA LYS A 139 21.33 -16.30 -23.59
C LYS A 139 21.45 -16.87 -22.19
N LYS A 140 22.54 -16.51 -21.50
CA LYS A 140 22.69 -16.81 -20.08
C LYS A 140 21.73 -15.93 -19.25
N TYR A 141 20.92 -16.58 -18.43
CA TYR A 141 20.05 -15.95 -17.44
C TYR A 141 20.46 -16.38 -16.03
N GLU A 142 20.44 -15.41 -15.11
CA GLU A 142 20.73 -15.62 -13.70
C GLU A 142 19.42 -15.72 -12.91
N LEU A 143 19.50 -16.24 -11.69
CA LEU A 143 18.34 -16.34 -10.81
C LEU A 143 17.70 -14.96 -10.65
N TYR A 144 16.37 -14.90 -10.70
CA TYR A 144 15.57 -13.67 -10.63
C TYR A 144 15.64 -12.72 -11.84
N HIS A 145 16.35 -13.06 -12.91
CA HIS A 145 16.13 -12.36 -14.17
C HIS A 145 14.66 -12.48 -14.59
N VAL A 146 14.12 -11.36 -15.06
CA VAL A 146 12.73 -11.28 -15.52
C VAL A 146 12.71 -11.13 -17.03
N VAL A 147 11.92 -11.97 -17.69
CA VAL A 147 11.69 -11.88 -19.12
C VAL A 147 10.23 -11.69 -19.48
N LEU A 148 10.02 -11.05 -20.62
CA LEU A 148 8.75 -10.94 -21.30
C LEU A 148 8.78 -11.78 -22.57
N PRO A 149 7.65 -12.41 -22.92
CA PRO A 149 7.51 -13.08 -24.21
C PRO A 149 7.65 -12.08 -25.37
N SER A 150 8.05 -12.57 -26.54
CA SER A 150 8.08 -11.74 -27.77
C SER A 150 6.69 -11.25 -28.16
N LEU A 151 5.67 -12.05 -27.91
CA LEU A 151 4.26 -11.68 -28.01
C LEU A 151 3.67 -11.44 -26.61
N GLU A 152 3.30 -10.20 -26.30
CA GLU A 152 2.76 -9.85 -24.98
C GLU A 152 1.54 -10.70 -24.61
N ASN A 153 1.58 -11.28 -23.41
CA ASN A 153 0.48 -12.07 -22.85
C ASN A 153 0.05 -11.58 -21.46
N ASN A 154 0.40 -10.34 -21.10
CA ASN A 154 0.17 -9.73 -19.79
C ASN A 154 0.79 -10.48 -18.59
N ARG A 155 1.85 -11.25 -18.85
CA ARG A 155 2.63 -11.95 -17.84
C ARG A 155 4.11 -11.59 -17.95
N PHE A 156 4.82 -11.77 -16.85
CA PHE A 156 6.27 -11.80 -16.81
C PHE A 156 6.73 -13.15 -16.28
N TYR A 157 7.96 -13.52 -16.63
CA TYR A 157 8.53 -14.82 -16.31
C TYR A 157 9.82 -14.61 -15.54
N VAL A 158 9.89 -15.19 -14.35
CA VAL A 158 11.04 -15.08 -13.45
C VAL A 158 11.88 -16.34 -13.59
N CYS A 159 13.18 -16.17 -13.83
CA CYS A 159 14.15 -17.25 -13.82
C CYS A 159 14.25 -17.84 -12.40
N THR A 160 13.82 -19.09 -12.23
CA THR A 160 13.88 -19.83 -10.95
C THR A 160 14.98 -20.89 -10.95
N VAL A 161 15.48 -21.28 -12.13
CA VAL A 161 16.71 -22.05 -12.30
C VAL A 161 17.58 -21.35 -13.33
N ALA A 162 18.77 -20.92 -12.91
CA ALA A 162 19.72 -20.20 -13.77
C ALA A 162 20.37 -21.12 -14.80
N GLY A 163 20.67 -20.59 -15.98
CA GLY A 163 21.21 -21.38 -17.09
C GLY A 163 21.30 -20.60 -18.40
N ILE A 164 21.46 -21.33 -19.50
CA ILE A 164 21.39 -20.81 -20.86
C ILE A 164 20.02 -21.19 -21.45
N SER A 165 19.30 -20.20 -22.01
CA SER A 165 18.01 -20.43 -22.68
C SER A 165 18.14 -21.32 -23.92
N GLY A 166 17.02 -21.88 -24.38
CA GLY A 166 16.95 -22.63 -25.62
C GLY A 166 17.25 -21.79 -26.86
N VAL A 167 17.37 -22.45 -28.00
CA VAL A 167 17.60 -21.80 -29.31
C VAL A 167 16.33 -21.17 -29.90
N SER A 168 15.16 -21.50 -29.36
CA SER A 168 13.84 -21.02 -29.76
C SER A 168 13.00 -20.68 -28.54
N GLU A 169 12.14 -19.68 -28.65
CA GLU A 169 11.31 -19.22 -27.53
C GLU A 169 10.38 -20.35 -27.06
N PRO A 170 10.29 -20.59 -25.74
CA PRO A 170 9.45 -21.67 -25.22
C PRO A 170 7.96 -21.32 -25.34
N THR A 171 7.10 -22.33 -25.27
CA THR A 171 5.67 -22.10 -25.12
C THR A 171 5.39 -21.68 -23.68
N TRP A 172 5.08 -20.40 -23.49
CA TRP A 172 4.91 -19.83 -22.17
C TRP A 172 3.66 -20.33 -21.44
N SER A 173 3.83 -20.76 -20.19
CA SER A 173 2.71 -21.09 -19.31
C SER A 173 1.87 -19.85 -19.01
N THR A 174 0.55 -20.01 -19.06
CA THR A 174 -0.43 -18.98 -18.69
C THR A 174 -1.06 -19.23 -17.33
N LEU A 175 -0.57 -20.22 -16.58
CA LEU A 175 -0.93 -20.45 -15.19
C LEU A 175 -0.12 -19.53 -14.28
N ASP A 176 -0.76 -18.97 -13.24
CA ASP A 176 -0.03 -18.19 -12.24
C ASP A 176 0.83 -19.10 -11.35
N GLY A 177 2.13 -18.84 -11.29
CA GLY A 177 3.10 -19.76 -10.67
C GLY A 177 3.43 -20.99 -11.52
N GLY A 178 2.98 -21.04 -12.79
CA GLY A 178 3.30 -22.12 -13.70
C GLY A 178 4.76 -22.09 -14.14
N THR A 179 5.40 -23.26 -14.24
CA THR A 179 6.80 -23.38 -14.68
C THR A 179 6.92 -23.74 -16.16
N VAL A 180 8.01 -23.33 -16.79
CA VAL A 180 8.37 -23.66 -18.19
C VAL A 180 9.86 -23.94 -18.27
N ASP A 181 10.21 -25.08 -18.83
CA ASP A 181 11.60 -25.45 -19.14
C ASP A 181 12.04 -24.79 -20.46
N ASP A 182 13.23 -24.20 -20.46
CA ASP A 182 13.80 -23.46 -21.60
C ASP A 182 15.31 -23.71 -21.67
N GLY A 183 15.69 -24.86 -22.25
CA GLY A 183 17.07 -25.30 -22.28
C GLY A 183 17.57 -25.69 -20.88
N MET A 184 18.48 -24.89 -20.31
CA MET A 184 18.97 -25.07 -18.94
C MET A 184 18.28 -24.12 -17.94
N VAL A 185 17.40 -23.23 -18.42
CA VAL A 185 16.67 -22.28 -17.58
C VAL A 185 15.30 -22.83 -17.26
N VAL A 186 14.81 -22.57 -16.04
CA VAL A 186 13.39 -22.76 -15.70
C VAL A 186 12.79 -21.40 -15.36
N TRP A 187 11.66 -21.12 -16.00
CA TRP A 187 10.90 -19.90 -15.83
C TRP A 187 9.65 -20.16 -14.99
N THR A 188 9.28 -19.24 -14.11
CA THR A 188 7.99 -19.24 -13.42
C THR A 188 7.19 -18.00 -13.82
N GLY A 189 6.00 -18.20 -14.38
CA GLY A 189 5.16 -17.13 -14.94
C GLY A 189 4.16 -16.55 -13.95
N TYR A 190 4.01 -15.22 -13.97
CA TYR A 190 3.05 -14.50 -13.15
C TYR A 190 2.32 -13.43 -13.93
N ARG A 191 1.05 -13.17 -13.59
CA ARG A 191 0.30 -12.05 -14.14
C ARG A 191 0.90 -10.74 -13.65
N ILE A 192 1.08 -9.78 -14.55
CA ILE A 192 1.61 -8.45 -14.23
C ILE A 192 0.58 -7.69 -13.37
N ALA A 193 1.03 -7.18 -12.22
CA ALA A 193 0.29 -6.17 -11.47
C ALA A 193 0.44 -4.80 -12.17
N THR A 194 -0.67 -4.06 -12.28
CA THR A 194 -0.64 -2.68 -12.80
C THR A 194 -1.03 -1.72 -11.68
N TRP A 195 -0.28 -0.65 -11.54
CA TRP A 195 -0.46 0.36 -10.52
C TRP A 195 -0.93 1.66 -11.13
N LYS A 196 -1.74 2.42 -10.38
CA LYS A 196 -2.16 3.78 -10.70
C LYS A 196 -1.88 4.70 -9.52
N GLU A 197 -1.31 5.87 -9.78
CA GLU A 197 -1.18 6.93 -8.77
C GLU A 197 -2.58 7.32 -8.24
N ALA A 198 -2.73 7.29 -6.92
CA ALA A 198 -4.02 7.38 -6.22
C ALA A 198 -4.04 8.50 -5.17
N GLY A 199 -3.17 9.50 -5.31
CA GLY A 199 -3.10 10.67 -4.43
C GLY A 199 -2.01 10.59 -3.35
N PRO A 200 -2.01 11.56 -2.41
CA PRO A 200 -0.94 11.70 -1.43
C PRO A 200 -0.92 10.56 -0.42
N ALA A 201 0.28 10.14 -0.05
CA ALA A 201 0.52 9.18 1.02
C ALA A 201 0.57 9.85 2.39
N ALA A 202 -0.07 9.26 3.40
CA ALA A 202 0.16 9.62 4.79
C ALA A 202 1.65 9.44 5.14
N SER A 203 2.16 10.29 6.04
CA SER A 203 3.58 10.30 6.43
C SER A 203 3.69 10.30 7.95
N PHE A 204 3.56 9.12 8.54
CA PHE A 204 3.71 8.93 9.98
C PHE A 204 5.18 8.95 10.39
N ARG A 205 5.52 9.78 11.36
CA ARG A 205 6.84 9.81 12.01
C ARG A 205 6.69 9.53 13.50
N PRO A 206 7.63 8.79 14.11
CA PRO A 206 7.59 8.57 15.56
C PRO A 206 7.76 9.91 16.31
N PHE A 207 7.07 10.07 17.43
CA PHE A 207 7.18 11.25 18.30
C PHE A 207 7.23 10.86 19.78
N GLY A 208 7.71 11.79 20.60
CA GLY A 208 7.76 11.62 22.06
C GLY A 208 8.71 10.50 22.45
N LYS A 209 10.01 10.69 22.17
CA LYS A 209 11.04 9.74 22.59
C LYS A 209 10.99 9.58 24.11
N ILE A 210 11.05 8.35 24.59
CA ILE A 210 11.06 7.99 26.01
C ILE A 210 12.52 7.69 26.34
N ASP A 211 13.16 8.59 27.08
CA ASP A 211 14.52 8.38 27.58
C ASP A 211 14.51 7.62 28.92
#